data_AF-B6B9Z1-F1
#
_entry.id   AF-B6B9Z1-F1
#
_cell.length_a   1.000
_cell.length_b   1.000
_cell.length_c   1.000
_cell.angle_alpha   90.00
_cell.angle_beta   90.00
_cell.angle_gamma   90.00
#
_symmetry.space_group_name_H-M   'P 1'
#
loop_
_entity.id
_entity.type
_entity.pdbx_description
1 polymer ?
#
loop_
_entity_poly.entity_id
_entity_poly.type
_entity_poly.pdbx_seq_one_letter_code
_entity_poly.pdbx_strand_id
1 'polypeptide(L)' 'MQLPERQRQAVVLRHLEELSNPEIAGIMDISVEAVESLTARGKRALAAALAGRREELGYSDG' A
#
# COMPACT_ATOMS: atom_id res chain seq x y z
N MET A 1 0.87 7.51 -12.27
CA MET A 1 -0.14 7.63 -11.19
C MET A 1 0.57 7.52 -9.85
N GLN A 2 0.36 8.45 -8.93
CA GLN A 2 1.01 8.46 -7.61
C GLN A 2 -0.05 8.22 -6.52
N LEU A 3 0.23 7.29 -5.60
CA LEU A 3 -0.62 7.02 -4.44
C LEU A 3 -0.77 8.28 -3.56
N PRO A 4 -1.96 8.57 -3.00
CA PRO A 4 -2.10 9.60 -1.97
C PRO A 4 -1.10 9.38 -0.85
N GLU A 5 -0.50 10.46 -0.35
CA GLU A 5 0.64 10.44 0.57
C GLU A 5 0.46 9.45 1.73
N ARG A 6 -0.67 9.56 2.45
CA ARG A 6 -0.96 8.71 3.61
C ARG A 6 -1.14 7.23 3.25
N GLN A 7 -1.69 6.93 2.07
CA GLN A 7 -1.83 5.54 1.62
C GLN A 7 -0.47 4.96 1.24
N ARG A 8 0.38 5.76 0.57
CA ARG A 8 1.75 5.36 0.23
C ARG A 8 2.56 5.08 1.48
N GLN A 9 2.54 5.99 2.44
CA GLN A 9 3.25 5.85 3.71
C GLN A 9 2.82 4.59 4.47
N ALA A 10 1.52 4.34 4.60
CA ALA A 10 1.02 3.12 5.26
C ALA A 10 1.46 1.83 4.53
N VAL A 11 1.44 1.83 3.19
CA VAL A 11 1.91 0.67 2.40
C VAL A 11 3.41 0.45 2.55
N VAL A 12 4.22 1.51 2.52
CA VAL A 12 5.69 1.43 2.70
C VAL A 12 6.01 0.86 4.07
N LEU A 13 5.48 1.46 5.14
CA LEU A 13 5.75 1.02 6.50
C LEU A 13 5.32 -0.43 6.73
N ARG A 14 4.20 -0.87 6.13
CA ARG A 14 3.70 -2.24 6.32
C ARG A 14 4.43 -3.29 5.48
N HIS A 15 4.83 -2.95 4.25
CA HIS A 15 5.30 -3.95 3.27
C HIS A 15 6.76 -3.86 2.89
N LEU A 16 7.42 -2.74 3.17
CA LEU A 16 8.85 -2.56 2.91
C LEU A 16 9.64 -2.49 4.21
N GLU A 17 9.09 -1.81 5.22
CA GLU A 17 9.69 -1.72 6.56
C GLU A 17 9.19 -2.81 7.53
N GLU A 18 8.28 -3.67 7.07
CA GLU A 18 7.75 -4.84 7.80
C GLU A 18 7.14 -4.54 9.20
N LEU A 19 6.71 -3.31 9.45
CA LEU A 19 6.10 -2.92 10.73
C LEU A 19 4.68 -3.45 10.90
N SER A 20 4.27 -3.70 12.14
CA SER A 20 2.89 -4.10 12.47
C SER A 20 1.91 -2.93 12.41
N ASN A 21 0.61 -3.19 12.22
CA ASN A 21 -0.40 -2.12 12.18
C ASN A 21 -0.42 -1.25 13.46
N PRO A 22 -0.25 -1.80 14.68
CA PRO A 22 -0.11 -0.99 15.88
C PRO A 22 1.11 -0.06 15.89
N GLU A 23 2.27 -0.52 15.43
CA GLU A 23 3.48 0.33 15.35
C GLU A 23 3.29 1.46 14.34
N ILE A 24 2.71 1.15 13.19
CA ILE A 24 2.38 2.13 12.14
C ILE A 24 1.37 3.15 12.66
N ALA A 25 0.35 2.70 13.40
CA ALA A 25 -0.66 3.56 14.00
C ALA A 25 -0.02 4.59 14.94
N GLY A 26 0.96 4.17 15.76
CA GLY A 26 1.75 5.05 16.60
C GLY A 26 2.62 6.03 15.81
N ILE A 27 3.29 5.58 14.75
CA ILE A 27 4.12 6.44 13.89
C ILE A 27 3.29 7.50 13.15
N MET A 28 2.10 7.12 12.68
CA MET A 28 1.25 7.95 11.83
C MET A 28 0.21 8.77 12.61
N ASP A 29 0.17 8.64 13.94
CA ASP A 29 -0.77 9.26 14.88
C ASP A 29 -2.24 9.06 14.47
N ILE A 30 -2.62 7.81 14.24
CA ILE A 30 -3.98 7.39 13.84
C ILE A 30 -4.37 6.07 14.50
N SER A 31 -5.63 5.66 14.37
CA SER A 31 -6.07 4.34 14.84
C SER A 31 -5.52 3.19 13.96
N VAL A 32 -5.42 1.99 14.55
CA VAL A 32 -5.09 0.75 13.83
C VAL A 32 -6.07 0.49 12.68
N GLU A 33 -7.36 0.73 12.89
CA GLU A 33 -8.39 0.62 11.85
C GLU A 33 -8.13 1.58 10.69
N ALA A 34 -7.68 2.81 10.97
CA ALA A 34 -7.31 3.77 9.93
C ALA A 34 -6.08 3.30 9.13
N VAL A 35 -5.09 2.67 9.78
CA VAL A 35 -3.94 2.04 9.09
C VAL A 35 -4.40 0.94 8.15
N GLU A 36 -5.27 0.05 8.61
CA GLU A 36 -5.84 -1.04 7.80
C GLU A 36 -6.58 -0.50 6.57
N SER A 37 -7.41 0.53 6.80
CA SER A 37 -8.18 1.22 5.77
C SER A 37 -7.26 1.87 4.72
N LEU A 38 -6.20 2.56 5.16
CA LEU A 38 -5.21 3.19 4.28
C LEU A 38 -4.41 2.16 3.50
N THR A 39 -3.98 1.07 4.15
CA THR A 39 -3.20 0.00 3.52
C THR A 39 -4.02 -0.76 2.49
N ALA A 40 -5.28 -1.09 2.81
CA ALA A 40 -6.18 -1.77 1.88
C ALA A 40 -6.47 -0.91 0.64
N ARG A 41 -6.75 0.39 0.82
CA ARG A 41 -6.92 1.32 -0.32
C ARG A 41 -5.64 1.49 -1.12
N GLY A 42 -4.50 1.67 -0.45
CA GLY A 42 -3.20 1.83 -1.08
C GLY A 42 -2.82 0.62 -1.93
N LYS A 43 -3.01 -0.60 -1.42
CA LYS A 43 -2.81 -1.85 -2.19
C LYS A 43 -3.67 -1.91 -3.43
N ARG A 44 -4.97 -1.59 -3.33
CA ARG A 44 -5.88 -1.62 -4.48
C ARG A 44 -5.47 -0.61 -5.56
N ALA A 45 -5.14 0.61 -5.17
CA ALA A 45 -4.68 1.64 -6.09
C ALA A 45 -3.32 1.28 -6.73
N LEU A 46 -2.39 0.69 -5.96
CA LEU A 46 -1.12 0.21 -6.47
C LEU A 46 -1.30 -0.94 -7.46
N ALA A 47 -2.14 -1.92 -7.12
CA ALA A 47 -2.47 -3.03 -8.01
C ALA A 47 -3.08 -2.54 -9.33
N ALA A 48 -4.03 -1.60 -9.29
CA ALA A 48 -4.61 -1.01 -10.49
C ALA A 48 -3.57 -0.27 -11.35
N ALA A 49 -2.66 0.49 -10.72
CA ALA A 49 -1.60 1.19 -11.41
C ALA A 49 -0.55 0.25 -12.05
N LEU A 50 -0.32 -0.92 -11.44
CA LEU A 50 0.60 -1.94 -11.94
C LEU A 50 -0.06 -2.91 -12.92
N ALA A 51 -1.38 -3.05 -12.91
CA ALA A 51 -2.11 -3.94 -13.81
C ALA A 51 -1.85 -3.62 -15.29
N GLY A 52 -1.80 -2.33 -15.65
CA GLY A 52 -1.44 -1.89 -17.01
C GLY A 52 0.04 -2.10 -17.37
N ARG A 53 0.88 -2.45 -16.39
CA ARG A 53 2.32 -2.72 -16.56
C ARG A 53 2.66 -4.20 -16.39
N ARG A 54 1.66 -5.07 -16.19
CA ARG A 54 1.87 -6.52 -16.11
C ARG A 54 2.46 -7.06 -17.41
N GLU A 55 1.98 -6.56 -18.56
CA GLU A 55 2.52 -6.91 -19.88
C GLU A 55 3.96 -6.42 -20.07
N GLU A 56 4.28 -5.19 -19.61
CA GLU A 56 5.65 -4.64 -19.64
C GLU A 56 6.64 -5.48 -18.80
N LEU A 57 6.14 -6.15 -17.77
CA LEU A 57 6.92 -6.99 -16.85
C LEU A 57 6.94 -8.47 -17.26
N GLY A 58 6.36 -8.83 -18.40
CA GLY A 58 6.34 -10.21 -18.91
C GLY A 58 5.40 -11.16 -18.18
N TYR A 59 4.49 -10.63 -17.36
CA TYR A 59 3.43 -11.41 -16.69
C TYR A 59 2.16 -11.47 -17.56
N SER A 60 2.31 -12.04 -18.76
CA SER A 60 1.18 -12.55 -19.54
C SER A 60 0.62 -13.78 -18.82
N ASP A 61 -0.70 -13.84 -18.63
CA ASP A 61 -1.33 -15.07 -18.14
C ASP A 61 -0.91 -16.23 -19.07
N GLY A 62 -0.34 -17.29 -18.48
CA GLY A 62 0.00 -18.52 -19.20
C GLY A 62 -1.24 -19.33 -19.57
#